data_AF-A0A7C6AV68-F1
#
_entry.id   AF-A0A7C6AV68-F1
#
_cell.length_a   1.000
_cell.length_b   1.000
_cell.length_c   1.000
_cell.angle_alpha   90.00
_cell.angle_beta   90.00
_cell.angle_gamma   90.00
#
_symmetry.space_group_name_H-M   'P 1'
#
loop_
_entity.id
_entity.type
_entity.pdbx_description
1 polymer ?
#
loop_
_entity_poly.entity_id
_entity_poly.type
_entity_poly.pdbx_seq_one_letter_code
_entity_poly.pdbx_strand_id
1 'polypeptide(L)'
;TEFKLTKVAGWEQDNTIGDPDASGTSGTLKIGDWGGNNIKVSGGPGYFKINADLNEATYSWMKTEWGIIGSATADGWNSDQNMTYDVANKVWTATLDLVQGEIKFRANDSWDLNYGDDGADGKLDQNGANIAIPEAGNYTITLNLSQAIYKYKIKKN
;
A
#
# COMPACT_ATOMS: atom_id res chain seq x y z
N THR A 1 12.86 -0.64 11.65
CA THR A 1 12.95 -2.01 11.11
C THR A 1 13.97 -2.02 10.00
N GLU A 2 14.62 -3.15 9.73
CA GLU A 2 15.63 -3.24 8.67
C GLU A 2 15.46 -4.52 7.85
N PHE A 3 15.89 -4.49 6.59
CA PHE A 3 15.79 -5.60 5.66
C PHE A 3 16.84 -5.51 4.55
N LYS A 4 16.91 -6.55 3.72
CA LYS A 4 17.55 -6.53 2.40
C LYS A 4 16.58 -7.08 1.36
N LEU A 5 16.87 -6.79 0.10
CA LEU A 5 16.15 -7.36 -1.04
C LEU A 5 17.04 -8.42 -1.70
N THR A 6 16.44 -9.38 -2.39
CA THR A 6 17.19 -10.40 -3.12
C THR A 6 16.61 -10.59 -4.53
N LYS A 7 17.47 -10.73 -5.53
CA LYS A 7 17.05 -10.98 -6.93
C LYS A 7 16.49 -12.39 -7.13
N VAL A 8 16.96 -13.32 -6.30
CA VAL A 8 16.50 -14.71 -6.24
C VAL A 8 16.19 -15.06 -4.79
N ALA A 9 15.40 -16.11 -4.56
CA ALA A 9 15.16 -16.59 -3.20
C ALA A 9 16.45 -17.19 -2.62
N GLY A 10 17.10 -16.49 -1.72
CA GLY A 10 18.34 -16.94 -1.07
C GLY A 10 19.27 -15.79 -0.70
N TRP A 11 20.21 -16.07 0.21
CA TRP A 11 21.27 -15.13 0.60
C TRP A 11 22.54 -15.45 -0.17
N GLU A 12 22.71 -14.78 -1.30
CA GLU A 12 23.85 -14.99 -2.19
C GLU A 12 24.55 -13.66 -2.43
N GLN A 13 25.89 -13.68 -2.47
CA GLN A 13 26.72 -12.46 -2.54
C GLN A 13 26.28 -11.54 -3.69
N ASP A 14 26.09 -12.08 -4.88
CA ASP A 14 25.82 -11.29 -6.09
C ASP A 14 24.33 -10.93 -6.28
N ASN A 15 23.44 -11.64 -5.57
CA ASN A 15 21.99 -11.45 -5.69
C ASN A 15 21.37 -10.69 -4.52
N THR A 16 22.14 -10.39 -3.48
CA THR A 16 21.70 -9.59 -2.34
C THR A 16 21.81 -8.10 -2.66
N ILE A 17 20.78 -7.35 -2.27
CA ILE A 17 20.68 -5.90 -2.47
C ILE A 17 20.41 -5.24 -1.12
N GLY A 18 21.17 -4.20 -0.81
CA GLY A 18 21.01 -3.41 0.41
C GLY A 18 21.38 -1.96 0.19
N ASP A 19 21.97 -1.32 1.19
CA ASP A 19 22.36 0.09 1.18
C ASP A 19 23.91 0.22 1.22
N PRO A 20 24.54 1.04 0.36
CA PRO A 20 25.98 1.24 0.41
C PRO A 20 26.44 2.00 1.67
N ASP A 21 25.56 2.77 2.31
CA ASP A 21 25.88 3.60 3.47
C ASP A 21 25.57 2.87 4.79
N ALA A 22 26.40 3.09 5.81
CA ALA A 22 26.26 2.45 7.12
C ALA A 22 24.98 2.87 7.88
N SER A 23 24.41 4.03 7.55
CA SER A 23 23.12 4.44 8.08
C SER A 23 22.01 3.50 7.64
N GLY A 24 22.09 2.94 6.43
CA GLY A 24 21.01 2.18 5.80
C GLY A 24 19.85 3.05 5.31
N THR A 25 20.07 4.36 5.15
CA THR A 25 19.03 5.34 4.76
C THR A 25 19.46 6.25 3.61
N SER A 26 20.39 5.80 2.75
CA SER A 26 20.91 6.65 1.67
C SER A 26 19.91 6.90 0.54
N GLY A 27 18.88 6.04 0.41
CA GLY A 27 17.99 6.02 -0.75
C GLY A 27 18.63 5.44 -2.02
N THR A 28 19.84 4.87 -1.92
CA THR A 28 20.56 4.22 -3.02
C THR A 28 20.77 2.74 -2.75
N LEU A 29 20.76 1.92 -3.81
CA LEU A 29 20.88 0.47 -3.73
C LEU A 29 22.31 0.02 -4.03
N LYS A 30 22.88 -0.77 -3.13
CA LYS A 30 24.08 -1.58 -3.41
C LYS A 30 23.61 -2.94 -3.90
N ILE A 31 23.91 -3.26 -5.16
CA ILE A 31 23.58 -4.54 -5.80
C ILE A 31 24.82 -5.44 -5.80
N GLY A 32 24.68 -6.66 -5.30
CA GLY A 32 25.80 -7.60 -5.17
C GLY A 32 26.72 -7.22 -4.01
N ASP A 33 27.81 -7.97 -3.84
CA ASP A 33 28.72 -7.83 -2.69
C ASP A 33 27.97 -7.86 -1.34
N TRP A 34 27.12 -8.88 -1.19
CA TRP A 34 26.19 -9.04 -0.07
C TRP A 34 25.20 -7.88 0.10
N GLY A 35 25.14 -6.94 -0.83
CA GLY A 35 24.29 -5.74 -0.76
C GLY A 35 24.79 -4.70 0.26
N GLY A 36 26.02 -4.78 0.77
CA GLY A 36 26.51 -3.83 1.77
C GLY A 36 25.73 -3.90 3.09
N ASN A 37 25.15 -2.78 3.53
CA ASN A 37 24.39 -2.65 4.77
C ASN A 37 22.90 -2.97 4.60
N ASN A 38 22.18 -3.13 5.71
CA ASN A 38 20.73 -3.29 5.69
C ASN A 38 20.04 -1.97 5.34
N ILE A 39 18.96 -2.04 4.55
CA ILE A 39 18.05 -0.91 4.33
C ILE A 39 17.20 -0.73 5.57
N LYS A 40 17.09 0.49 6.08
CA LYS A 40 16.34 0.83 7.28
C LYS A 40 15.15 1.71 6.97
N VAL A 41 14.02 1.39 7.61
CA VAL A 41 12.81 2.22 7.62
C VAL A 41 12.54 2.71 9.04
N SER A 42 12.07 3.95 9.16
CA SER A 42 11.71 4.59 10.43
C SER A 42 10.19 4.75 10.58
N GLY A 43 9.73 5.21 11.75
CA GLY A 43 8.30 5.38 12.04
C GLY A 43 7.65 4.25 12.85
N GLY A 44 8.45 3.32 13.41
CA GLY A 44 7.96 2.21 14.24
C GLY A 44 7.24 1.11 13.44
N PRO A 45 6.56 0.17 14.11
CA PRO A 45 5.75 -0.86 13.44
C PRO A 45 4.67 -0.24 12.54
N GLY A 46 4.39 -0.87 11.40
CA GLY A 46 3.32 -0.48 10.50
C GLY A 46 3.45 -1.11 9.12
N TYR A 47 2.58 -0.67 8.21
CA TYR A 47 2.59 -1.09 6.81
C TYR A 47 3.44 -0.12 5.99
N PHE A 48 4.29 -0.64 5.10
CA PHE A 48 5.21 0.18 4.30
C PHE A 48 5.10 -0.20 2.82
N LYS A 49 4.97 0.80 1.95
CA LYS A 49 5.25 0.63 0.52
C LYS A 49 6.74 0.86 0.31
N ILE A 50 7.43 -0.12 -0.25
CA ILE A 50 8.83 -0.04 -0.64
C ILE A 50 8.89 -0.02 -2.17
N ASN A 51 9.55 0.97 -2.75
CA ASN A 51 9.87 1.00 -4.17
C ASN A 51 11.38 0.81 -4.33
N ALA A 52 11.78 -0.08 -5.23
CA ALA A 52 13.16 -0.29 -5.60
C ALA A 52 13.28 -0.16 -7.12
N ASP A 53 14.09 0.79 -7.58
CA ASP A 53 14.45 0.94 -8.98
C ASP A 53 15.85 0.35 -9.19
N LEU A 54 15.91 -0.77 -9.91
CA LEU A 54 17.17 -1.48 -10.16
C LEU A 54 17.98 -0.87 -11.31
N ASN A 55 17.37 -0.03 -12.15
CA ASN A 55 18.08 0.65 -13.24
C ASN A 55 18.80 1.87 -12.71
N GLU A 56 18.11 2.67 -11.89
CA GLU A 56 18.68 3.86 -11.25
C GLU A 56 19.44 3.52 -9.96
N ALA A 57 19.35 2.27 -9.49
CA ALA A 57 19.89 1.81 -8.21
C ALA A 57 19.43 2.71 -7.05
N THR A 58 18.14 2.98 -6.97
CA THR A 58 17.53 3.78 -5.89
C THR A 58 16.41 3.03 -5.19
N TYR A 59 16.13 3.44 -3.97
CA TYR A 59 14.94 2.98 -3.26
C TYR A 59 14.27 4.12 -2.50
N SER A 60 12.96 3.98 -2.32
CA SER A 60 12.17 4.82 -1.45
C SER A 60 11.21 3.97 -0.65
N TRP A 61 10.75 4.52 0.46
CA TRP A 61 9.74 3.88 1.27
C TRP A 61 8.76 4.90 1.83
N MET A 62 7.53 4.45 2.07
CA MET A 62 6.46 5.24 2.66
C MET A 62 5.74 4.37 3.68
N LYS A 63 5.66 4.83 4.93
CA LYS A 63 4.73 4.25 5.90
C LYS A 63 3.31 4.65 5.49
N THR A 64 2.38 3.69 5.49
CA THR A 64 1.00 3.91 5.03
C THR A 64 -0.02 3.56 6.10
N GLU A 65 -0.91 4.50 6.39
CA GLU A 65 -2.24 4.27 6.94
C GLU A 65 -3.25 4.44 5.81
N TRP A 66 -4.36 3.70 5.83
CA TRP A 66 -5.30 3.67 4.71
C TRP A 66 -6.69 4.16 5.09
N GLY A 67 -7.30 4.94 4.21
CA GLY A 67 -8.67 5.45 4.33
C GLY A 67 -9.49 5.21 3.06
N ILE A 68 -10.81 5.36 3.21
CA ILE A 68 -11.79 5.35 2.12
C ILE A 68 -12.37 6.75 1.99
N ILE A 69 -12.46 7.28 0.78
CA ILE A 69 -13.02 8.61 0.51
C ILE A 69 -13.91 8.53 -0.74
N GLY A 70 -14.99 9.30 -0.78
CA GLY A 70 -15.74 9.49 -2.02
C GLY A 70 -17.16 9.98 -1.79
N SER A 71 -17.90 10.23 -2.88
CA SER A 71 -19.29 10.72 -2.77
C SER A 71 -20.22 9.78 -2.00
N ALA A 72 -19.87 8.49 -1.88
CA ALA A 72 -20.60 7.53 -1.08
C ALA A 72 -20.31 7.60 0.43
N THR A 73 -19.21 8.22 0.86
CA THR A 73 -18.80 8.30 2.27
C THR A 73 -19.40 9.51 2.98
N ALA A 74 -19.37 9.50 4.32
CA ALA A 74 -19.63 10.70 5.11
C ALA A 74 -18.68 11.83 4.69
N ASP A 75 -19.22 13.06 4.56
CA ASP A 75 -18.49 14.24 4.09
C ASP A 75 -17.87 14.12 2.68
N GLY A 76 -18.29 13.14 1.88
CA GLY A 76 -17.95 13.05 0.47
C GLY A 76 -16.44 13.01 0.19
N TRP A 77 -15.99 13.84 -0.75
CA TRP A 77 -14.58 14.00 -1.11
C TRP A 77 -13.78 14.96 -0.19
N ASN A 78 -14.32 15.33 0.97
CA ASN A 78 -13.65 16.27 1.89
C ASN A 78 -12.88 15.56 3.02
N SER A 79 -13.27 14.33 3.40
CA SER A 79 -12.64 13.60 4.52
C SER A 79 -12.60 12.10 4.29
N ASP A 80 -11.45 11.50 4.61
CA ASP A 80 -11.27 10.06 4.58
C ASP A 80 -11.94 9.41 5.78
N GLN A 81 -12.38 8.18 5.57
CA GLN A 81 -12.89 7.27 6.58
C GLN A 81 -11.80 6.23 6.85
N ASN A 82 -11.15 6.34 8.02
CA ASN A 82 -9.99 5.52 8.35
C ASN A 82 -10.31 4.03 8.40
N MET A 83 -9.45 3.22 7.78
CA MET A 83 -9.48 1.76 7.88
C MET A 83 -8.62 1.30 9.06
N THR A 84 -8.90 0.10 9.55
CA THR A 84 -8.11 -0.57 10.60
C THR A 84 -7.35 -1.75 10.01
N TYR A 85 -6.08 -1.90 10.35
CA TYR A 85 -5.30 -3.06 9.91
C TYR A 85 -5.61 -4.30 10.76
N ASP A 86 -6.11 -5.34 10.11
CA ASP A 86 -6.27 -6.68 10.68
C ASP A 86 -4.96 -7.46 10.53
N VAL A 87 -4.23 -7.59 11.64
CA VAL A 87 -2.93 -8.27 11.69
C VAL A 87 -3.04 -9.77 11.38
N ALA A 88 -4.15 -10.42 11.75
CA ALA A 88 -4.32 -11.85 11.57
C ALA A 88 -4.53 -12.20 10.10
N ASN A 89 -5.36 -11.40 9.42
CA ASN A 89 -5.70 -11.60 8.00
C ASN A 89 -4.79 -10.82 7.03
N LYS A 90 -3.95 -9.91 7.55
CA LYS A 90 -3.03 -9.05 6.80
C LYS A 90 -3.75 -8.16 5.77
N VAL A 91 -4.87 -7.58 6.18
CA VAL A 91 -5.71 -6.71 5.34
C VAL A 91 -6.14 -5.47 6.12
N TRP A 92 -6.50 -4.41 5.41
CA TRP A 92 -7.18 -3.25 5.98
C TRP A 92 -8.69 -3.45 5.89
N THR A 93 -9.44 -3.08 6.93
CA THR A 93 -10.90 -3.22 6.96
C THR A 93 -11.58 -1.95 7.47
N ALA A 94 -12.79 -1.70 6.98
CA ALA A 94 -13.70 -0.70 7.53
C ALA A 94 -15.14 -1.17 7.38
N THR A 95 -15.98 -0.87 8.36
CA THR A 95 -17.43 -1.04 8.25
C THR A 95 -18.09 0.33 8.27
N LEU A 96 -18.74 0.71 7.18
CA LEU A 96 -19.26 2.05 6.96
C LEU A 96 -20.72 2.00 6.47
N ASP A 97 -21.51 2.98 6.88
CA ASP A 97 -22.75 3.31 6.18
C ASP A 97 -22.41 4.16 4.96
N LEU A 98 -22.80 3.69 3.78
CA LEU A 98 -22.56 4.34 2.51
C LEU A 98 -23.88 4.69 1.83
N VAL A 99 -23.85 5.72 1.00
CA VAL A 99 -24.93 6.07 0.07
C VAL A 99 -24.56 5.64 -1.35
N GLN A 100 -25.53 5.70 -2.28
CA GLN A 100 -25.22 5.53 -3.70
C GLN A 100 -24.21 6.60 -4.13
N GLY A 101 -23.12 6.18 -4.76
CA GLY A 101 -22.03 7.06 -5.14
C GLY A 101 -20.78 6.28 -5.50
N GLU A 102 -19.63 6.84 -5.19
CA GLU A 102 -18.33 6.25 -5.51
C GLU A 102 -17.37 6.38 -4.35
N ILE A 103 -16.34 5.53 -4.34
CA ILE A 103 -15.23 5.57 -3.38
C ILE A 103 -13.87 5.39 -4.06
N LYS A 104 -12.82 5.76 -3.34
CA LYS A 104 -11.42 5.42 -3.58
C LYS A 104 -10.73 5.05 -2.27
N PHE A 105 -9.60 4.37 -2.39
CA PHE A 105 -8.67 4.16 -1.28
C PHE A 105 -7.54 5.19 -1.37
N ARG A 106 -7.18 5.82 -0.25
CA ARG A 106 -6.02 6.71 -0.17
C ARG A 106 -5.12 6.31 0.98
N ALA A 107 -3.81 6.44 0.77
CA ALA A 107 -2.85 6.35 1.85
C ALA A 107 -2.63 7.74 2.47
N ASN A 108 -2.57 7.80 3.80
CA ASN A 108 -2.18 8.97 4.59
C ASN A 108 -2.98 10.25 4.25
N ASP A 109 -4.27 10.11 3.96
CA ASP A 109 -5.17 11.21 3.58
C ASP A 109 -4.65 12.06 2.40
N SER A 110 -3.81 11.48 1.54
CA SER A 110 -3.17 12.14 0.41
C SER A 110 -3.48 11.44 -0.93
N TRP A 111 -3.44 12.22 -2.01
CA TRP A 111 -3.56 11.70 -3.37
C TRP A 111 -2.26 11.09 -3.90
N ASP A 112 -1.13 11.24 -3.22
CA ASP A 112 0.18 10.72 -3.66
C ASP A 112 0.17 9.20 -3.91
N LEU A 113 -0.60 8.47 -3.10
CA LEU A 113 -0.82 7.04 -3.25
C LEU A 113 -2.29 6.74 -3.02
N ASN A 114 -3.03 6.61 -4.12
CA ASN A 114 -4.44 6.22 -4.10
C ASN A 114 -4.69 5.07 -5.09
N TYR A 115 -5.71 4.28 -4.79
CA TYR A 115 -6.14 3.18 -5.63
C TYR A 115 -7.62 3.29 -6.00
N GLY A 116 -7.89 2.95 -7.25
CA GLY A 116 -9.21 2.73 -7.83
C GLY A 116 -9.29 1.35 -8.49
N ASP A 117 -10.25 1.14 -9.37
CA ASP A 117 -10.43 -0.12 -10.11
C ASP A 117 -10.82 0.20 -11.56
N ASP A 118 -9.85 0.10 -12.47
CA ASP A 118 -10.09 0.29 -13.89
C ASP A 118 -10.75 -0.97 -14.48
N GLY A 119 -11.98 -0.82 -14.98
CA GLY A 119 -12.73 -1.93 -15.57
C GLY A 119 -13.53 -2.77 -14.57
N ALA A 120 -13.56 -2.37 -13.29
CA ALA A 120 -14.39 -2.97 -12.24
C ALA A 120 -14.16 -4.48 -12.07
N ASP A 121 -12.90 -4.91 -12.13
CA ASP A 121 -12.51 -6.33 -12.09
C ASP A 121 -12.02 -6.81 -10.70
N GLY A 122 -12.07 -5.92 -9.71
CA GLY A 122 -11.66 -6.18 -8.33
C GLY A 122 -10.15 -6.12 -8.09
N LYS A 123 -9.37 -5.74 -9.11
CA LYS A 123 -7.94 -5.44 -8.99
C LYS A 123 -7.77 -3.94 -8.80
N LEU A 124 -6.76 -3.58 -8.02
CA LEU A 124 -6.50 -2.17 -7.72
C LEU A 124 -5.48 -1.59 -8.68
N ASP A 125 -5.82 -0.45 -9.26
CA ASP A 125 -4.97 0.34 -10.14
C ASP A 125 -4.56 1.62 -9.44
N GLN A 126 -3.25 1.91 -9.44
CA GLN A 126 -2.76 3.16 -8.85
C GLN A 126 -3.30 4.32 -9.68
N ASN A 127 -4.01 5.25 -9.03
CA ASN A 127 -4.74 6.33 -9.68
C ASN A 127 -5.89 5.87 -10.61
N GLY A 128 -6.37 4.63 -10.50
CA GLY A 128 -7.45 4.10 -11.33
C GLY A 128 -8.80 4.81 -11.12
N ALA A 129 -9.82 4.38 -11.85
CA ALA A 129 -11.18 4.89 -11.76
C ALA A 129 -11.82 4.71 -10.38
N ASN A 130 -12.79 5.56 -10.05
CA ASN A 130 -13.52 5.44 -8.79
C ASN A 130 -14.36 4.14 -8.77
N ILE A 131 -14.54 3.57 -7.58
CA ILE A 131 -15.28 2.32 -7.37
C ILE A 131 -16.73 2.66 -7.02
N ALA A 132 -17.68 2.16 -7.80
CA ALA A 132 -19.09 2.46 -7.60
C ALA A 132 -19.71 1.73 -6.38
N ILE A 133 -20.50 2.48 -5.61
CA ILE A 133 -21.41 1.95 -4.60
C ILE A 133 -22.84 2.10 -5.15
N PRO A 134 -23.50 1.00 -5.54
CA PRO A 134 -24.72 1.07 -6.35
C PRO A 134 -25.95 1.56 -5.57
N GLU A 135 -25.96 1.43 -4.25
CA GLU A 135 -27.10 1.76 -3.41
C GLU A 135 -26.65 2.04 -1.97
N ALA A 136 -27.54 2.66 -1.19
CA ALA A 136 -27.27 2.89 0.23
C ALA A 136 -27.28 1.58 1.04
N GLY A 137 -26.47 1.54 2.09
CA GLY A 137 -26.44 0.43 3.04
C GLY A 137 -25.20 0.43 3.93
N ASN A 138 -25.16 -0.56 4.81
CA ASN A 138 -24.00 -0.82 5.65
C ASN A 138 -23.08 -1.83 4.94
N TYR A 139 -21.79 -1.51 4.80
CA TYR A 139 -20.84 -2.31 4.06
C TYR A 139 -19.60 -2.61 4.89
N THR A 140 -19.13 -3.84 4.83
CA THR A 140 -17.76 -4.21 5.22
C THR A 140 -16.86 -4.15 3.98
N ILE A 141 -15.85 -3.28 4.01
CA ILE A 141 -14.86 -3.10 2.95
C ILE A 141 -13.53 -3.68 3.41
N THR A 142 -12.85 -4.40 2.52
CA THR A 142 -11.54 -5.00 2.76
C THR A 142 -10.57 -4.60 1.65
N LEU A 143 -9.40 -4.12 2.04
CA LEU A 143 -8.29 -3.77 1.16
C LEU A 143 -7.12 -4.73 1.43
N ASN A 144 -6.69 -5.46 0.40
CA ASN A 144 -5.61 -6.45 0.49
C ASN A 144 -4.41 -6.03 -0.39
N LEU A 145 -3.36 -5.61 0.29
CA LEU A 145 -2.09 -5.17 -0.30
C LEU A 145 -0.95 -6.18 -0.06
N SER A 146 -1.26 -7.36 0.48
CA SER A 146 -0.25 -8.32 0.93
C SER A 146 0.44 -9.07 -0.21
N GLN A 147 -0.17 -9.06 -1.41
CA GLN A 147 0.31 -9.76 -2.60
C GLN A 147 -0.02 -8.96 -3.86
N ALA A 148 0.94 -8.78 -4.75
CA ALA A 148 0.65 -8.31 -6.10
C ALA A 148 -0.05 -9.43 -6.88
N ILE A 149 -1.08 -9.19 -7.68
CA ILE A 149 -1.85 -7.97 -7.95
C ILE A 149 -2.76 -7.63 -6.75
N TYR A 150 -2.77 -6.35 -6.32
CA TYR A 150 -3.58 -5.89 -5.17
C TYR A 150 -5.07 -5.97 -5.46
N LYS A 151 -5.87 -6.22 -4.42
CA LYS A 151 -7.31 -6.46 -4.53
C LYS A 151 -8.09 -5.82 -3.39
N TYR A 152 -9.39 -5.67 -3.61
CA TYR A 152 -10.33 -5.27 -2.58
C TYR A 152 -11.60 -6.14 -2.61
N LYS A 153 -12.43 -6.00 -1.57
CA LYS A 153 -13.75 -6.61 -1.49
C LYS A 153 -14.70 -5.65 -0.79
N ILE A 154 -15.91 -5.52 -1.35
CA ILE A 154 -17.01 -4.78 -0.75
C ILE A 154 -18.14 -5.77 -0.48
N LYS A 155 -18.60 -5.86 0.76
CA LYS A 155 -19.69 -6.76 1.17
C LYS A 155 -20.77 -5.95 1.88
N LYS A 156 -21.98 -5.92 1.33
CA LYS A 156 -23.16 -5.40 2.05
C LYS A 156 -23.50 -6.34 3.21
N ASN A 157 -23.77 -5.78 4.38
CA ASN A 157 -24.08 -6.53 5.61
C ASN A 157 -25.56 -6.90 5.70
#